data_AF-A0A853IRA0-F1
#
_entry.id   AF-A0A853IRA0-F1
#
_cell.length_a   1.000
_cell.length_b   1.000
_cell.length_c   1.000
_cell.angle_alpha   90.00
_cell.angle_beta   90.00
_cell.angle_gamma   90.00
#
_symmetry.space_group_name_H-M   'P 1'
#
loop_
_entity.id
_entity.type
_entity.pdbx_description
1 polymer ?
#
loop_
_entity_poly.entity_id
_entity_poly.type
_entity_poly.pdbx_seq_one_letter_code
_entity_poly.pdbx_strand_id
1 'polypeptide(L)'
;YAGSNYGHRVYHEGYKPTKVDVGLGNLPNAKTDAINDNNSNILATARAVKTAYDRAIADAIKPGMIMMWAGVANQVPAGWALCYGSGHCSNGIPIPDLRDRFIVGAGHSYGPGSTGGANTKHTSTAGHHAHNIVVHGHSLSHAQLPHTSIQLPIMGAAGGGSAASWEAQVGQNWDNVPLHI
;
A
#
# COMPACT_ATOMS: atom_id res chain seq x y z
N TYR A 1 -21.65 43.14 -60.44
CA TYR A 1 -22.80 42.53 -61.10
C TYR A 1 -22.44 41.12 -61.53
N ALA A 2 -22.93 40.08 -60.85
CA ALA A 2 -22.90 38.74 -61.41
C ALA A 2 -24.13 38.61 -62.33
N GLY A 3 -23.93 38.38 -63.63
CA GLY A 3 -25.03 38.28 -64.60
C GLY A 3 -25.98 37.12 -64.28
N SER A 4 -27.17 37.11 -64.88
CA SER A 4 -28.40 36.33 -64.59
C SER A 4 -28.25 34.81 -64.35
N ASN A 5 -27.07 34.24 -64.57
CA ASN A 5 -26.78 32.80 -64.52
C ASN A 5 -25.86 32.39 -63.36
N TYR A 6 -25.70 33.21 -62.33
CA TYR A 6 -24.76 32.99 -61.21
C TYR A 6 -25.04 31.75 -60.33
N GLY A 7 -25.99 30.88 -60.70
CA GLY A 7 -26.27 29.60 -60.05
C GLY A 7 -26.60 28.44 -61.00
N HIS A 8 -26.50 28.62 -62.31
CA HIS A 8 -26.80 27.56 -63.28
C HIS A 8 -25.59 26.65 -63.47
N ARG A 9 -25.79 25.34 -63.30
CA ARG A 9 -24.76 24.35 -63.65
C ARG A 9 -24.65 24.31 -65.18
N VAL A 10 -23.50 24.67 -65.73
CA VAL A 10 -23.24 24.62 -67.18
C VAL A 10 -23.00 23.17 -67.57
N TYR A 11 -24.06 22.50 -67.99
CA TYR A 11 -23.98 21.24 -68.72
C TYR A 11 -24.57 21.48 -70.09
N HIS A 12 -23.93 20.97 -71.13
CA HIS A 12 -24.60 20.88 -72.42
C HIS A 12 -25.75 19.86 -72.29
N GLU A 13 -26.80 20.03 -73.08
CA GLU A 13 -28.13 19.40 -72.88
C GLU A 13 -28.18 17.87 -73.09
N GLY A 14 -27.03 17.17 -73.09
CA GLY A 14 -26.93 15.72 -73.36
C GLY A 14 -25.94 14.88 -72.52
N TYR A 15 -24.94 15.45 -71.83
CA TYR A 15 -23.97 14.72 -71.01
C TYR A 15 -23.89 15.39 -69.63
N LYS A 16 -24.77 14.92 -68.74
CA LYS A 16 -24.63 15.18 -67.31
C LYS A 16 -23.54 14.25 -66.77
N PRO A 17 -22.54 14.75 -66.04
CA PRO A 17 -21.54 13.89 -65.40
C PRO A 17 -22.20 12.85 -64.50
N THR A 18 -21.86 11.59 -64.71
CA THR A 18 -22.23 10.44 -63.89
C THR A 18 -21.24 10.26 -62.75
N LYS A 19 -21.54 9.36 -61.81
CA LYS A 19 -20.58 9.00 -60.75
C LYS A 19 -19.29 8.39 -61.30
N VAL A 20 -19.35 7.69 -62.43
CA VAL A 20 -18.17 7.11 -63.07
C VAL A 20 -17.27 8.21 -63.63
N ASP A 21 -17.86 9.25 -64.23
CA ASP A 21 -17.12 10.37 -64.84
C ASP A 21 -16.30 11.17 -63.82
N VAL A 22 -16.67 11.13 -62.55
CA VAL A 22 -15.96 11.80 -61.44
C VAL A 22 -15.22 10.81 -60.53
N GLY A 23 -15.07 9.54 -60.93
CA GLY A 23 -14.33 8.53 -60.16
C GLY A 23 -15.04 8.05 -58.88
N LEU A 24 -16.34 8.30 -58.74
CA LEU A 24 -17.17 7.91 -57.58
C LEU A 24 -18.10 6.72 -57.88
N GLY A 25 -17.90 6.02 -58.99
CA GLY A 25 -18.78 4.92 -59.43
C GLY A 25 -18.92 3.77 -58.44
N ASN A 26 -17.85 3.50 -57.67
CA ASN A 26 -17.80 2.42 -56.66
C ASN A 26 -18.12 2.88 -55.24
N LEU A 27 -18.40 4.17 -55.01
CA LEU A 27 -18.67 4.68 -53.67
C LEU A 27 -20.16 4.55 -53.33
N PRO A 28 -20.49 4.12 -52.10
CA PRO A 28 -21.87 4.10 -51.65
C PRO A 28 -22.52 5.49 -51.66
N ASN A 29 -23.83 5.54 -51.93
CA ASN A 29 -24.59 6.80 -52.02
C ASN A 29 -25.16 7.29 -50.68
N ALA A 30 -24.70 6.72 -49.57
CA ALA A 30 -25.18 7.03 -48.23
C ALA A 30 -23.98 7.40 -47.35
N LYS A 31 -24.23 8.34 -46.43
CA LYS A 31 -23.28 8.72 -45.39
C LYS A 31 -23.97 8.68 -44.03
N THR A 32 -23.21 8.44 -42.98
CA THR A 32 -23.72 8.41 -41.60
C THR A 32 -22.78 9.11 -40.64
N ASP A 33 -23.39 9.80 -39.66
CA ASP A 33 -22.71 10.32 -38.46
C ASP A 33 -22.72 9.29 -37.31
N ALA A 34 -23.45 8.17 -37.48
CA ALA A 34 -23.55 7.13 -36.47
C ALA A 34 -22.22 6.38 -36.33
N ILE A 35 -21.81 6.11 -35.10
CA ILE A 35 -20.56 5.40 -34.78
C ILE A 35 -20.77 3.92 -34.46
N ASN A 36 -22.02 3.48 -34.42
CA ASN A 36 -22.44 2.12 -34.11
C ASN A 36 -23.09 1.43 -35.31
N ASP A 37 -23.03 2.05 -36.49
CA ASP A 37 -23.53 1.49 -37.74
C ASP A 37 -22.48 0.54 -38.33
N ASN A 38 -22.81 -0.74 -38.43
CA ASN A 38 -21.91 -1.79 -38.95
C ASN A 38 -22.34 -2.20 -40.37
N ASN A 39 -22.31 -1.24 -41.30
CA ASN A 39 -22.73 -1.44 -42.68
C ASN A 39 -21.65 -0.95 -43.67
N SER A 40 -21.15 -1.84 -44.52
CA SER A 40 -20.14 -1.52 -45.53
C SER A 40 -20.68 -0.70 -46.71
N ASN A 41 -22.00 -0.58 -46.86
CA ASN A 41 -22.66 0.21 -47.91
C ASN A 41 -22.94 1.67 -47.48
N ILE A 42 -22.33 2.14 -46.39
CA ILE A 42 -22.51 3.51 -45.89
C ILE A 42 -21.13 4.08 -45.54
N LEU A 43 -20.86 5.30 -46.00
CA LEU A 43 -19.61 5.99 -45.68
C LEU A 43 -19.72 6.70 -44.32
N ALA A 44 -18.72 6.53 -43.46
CA ALA A 44 -18.60 7.32 -42.24
C ALA A 44 -18.22 8.77 -42.57
N THR A 45 -18.86 9.74 -41.94
CA THR A 45 -18.43 11.14 -42.03
C THR A 45 -17.19 11.39 -41.15
N ALA A 46 -16.45 12.47 -41.43
CA ALA A 46 -15.38 12.92 -40.54
C ALA A 46 -15.88 13.18 -39.09
N ARG A 47 -17.14 13.58 -38.94
CA ARG A 47 -17.80 13.74 -37.64
C ARG A 47 -17.98 12.41 -36.91
N ALA A 48 -18.44 11.36 -37.60
CA ALA A 48 -18.52 10.01 -37.02
C ALA A 48 -17.15 9.55 -36.53
N VAL A 49 -16.12 9.68 -37.38
CA VAL A 49 -14.74 9.27 -37.06
C VAL A 49 -14.20 10.04 -35.85
N LYS A 50 -14.35 11.37 -35.82
CA LYS A 50 -13.92 12.19 -34.67
C LYS A 50 -14.67 11.82 -33.39
N THR A 51 -15.98 11.57 -33.49
CA THR A 51 -16.80 11.19 -32.33
C THR A 51 -16.40 9.83 -31.78
N ALA A 52 -16.15 8.85 -32.65
CA ALA A 52 -15.67 7.53 -32.25
C ALA A 52 -14.30 7.61 -31.57
N TYR A 53 -13.38 8.40 -32.13
CA TYR A 53 -12.07 8.66 -31.53
C TYR A 53 -12.19 9.29 -30.14
N ASP A 54 -12.97 10.37 -30.00
CA ASP A 54 -13.14 11.06 -28.72
C ASP A 54 -13.78 10.15 -27.65
N ARG A 55 -14.77 9.34 -28.04
CA ARG A 55 -15.41 8.37 -27.13
C ARG A 55 -14.46 7.25 -26.71
N ALA A 56 -13.68 6.70 -27.63
CA ALA A 56 -12.73 5.64 -27.31
C ALA A 56 -11.72 6.08 -26.23
N ILE A 57 -11.22 7.33 -26.33
CA ILE A 57 -10.33 7.91 -25.33
C ILE A 57 -11.08 8.19 -24.01
N ALA A 58 -12.28 8.78 -24.10
CA ALA A 58 -13.09 9.12 -22.93
C ALA A 58 -13.63 7.92 -22.16
N ASP A 59 -13.74 6.74 -22.78
CA ASP A 59 -14.16 5.51 -22.10
C ASP A 59 -12.97 4.79 -21.45
N ALA A 60 -11.77 4.88 -22.03
CA ALA A 60 -10.58 4.25 -21.48
C ALA A 60 -10.02 4.97 -20.23
N ILE A 61 -10.13 6.30 -20.19
CA ILE A 61 -9.56 7.13 -19.11
C ILE A 61 -10.62 8.11 -18.59
N LYS A 62 -10.96 7.99 -17.31
CA LYS A 62 -11.96 8.84 -16.64
C LYS A 62 -11.33 9.80 -15.64
N PRO A 63 -11.86 11.03 -15.50
CA PRO A 63 -11.44 11.92 -14.42
C PRO A 63 -11.66 11.26 -13.06
N GLY A 64 -10.66 11.32 -12.19
CA GLY A 64 -10.64 10.63 -10.90
C GLY A 64 -9.85 9.31 -10.88
N MET A 65 -9.37 8.83 -12.02
CA MET A 65 -8.40 7.72 -12.04
C MET A 65 -7.06 8.15 -11.43
N ILE A 66 -6.45 7.26 -10.65
CA ILE A 66 -5.12 7.43 -10.06
C ILE A 66 -4.14 6.54 -10.83
N MET A 67 -3.05 7.11 -11.31
CA MET A 67 -1.97 6.39 -11.99
C MET A 67 -0.62 6.75 -11.40
N MET A 68 0.30 5.78 -11.36
CA MET A 68 1.68 6.01 -10.94
C MET A 68 2.46 6.69 -12.06
N TRP A 69 3.20 7.74 -11.70
CA TRP A 69 4.02 8.53 -12.62
C TRP A 69 5.48 8.44 -12.18
N ALA A 70 6.34 7.99 -13.08
CA ALA A 70 7.78 7.82 -12.81
C ALA A 70 8.62 9.05 -13.22
N GLY A 71 8.04 10.02 -13.91
CA GLY A 71 8.74 11.23 -14.34
C GLY A 71 8.77 12.32 -13.26
N VAL A 72 9.33 13.49 -13.61
CA VAL A 72 9.39 14.64 -12.71
C VAL A 72 8.05 15.40 -12.66
N ALA A 73 7.82 16.12 -11.55
CA ALA A 73 6.56 16.81 -11.24
C ALA A 73 6.13 17.85 -12.29
N ASN A 74 7.08 18.51 -12.96
CA ASN A 74 6.81 19.50 -14.00
C ASN A 74 6.63 18.91 -15.41
N GLN A 75 6.73 17.59 -15.56
CA GLN A 75 6.52 16.87 -16.82
C GLN A 75 5.26 16.01 -16.79
N VAL A 76 4.36 16.25 -15.83
CA VAL A 76 3.06 15.58 -15.79
C VAL A 76 2.29 15.90 -17.08
N PRO A 77 1.80 14.90 -17.83
CA PRO A 77 1.13 15.12 -19.10
C PRO A 77 -0.11 16.02 -18.97
N ALA A 78 -0.41 16.78 -20.02
CA ALA A 78 -1.62 17.59 -20.07
C ALA A 78 -2.87 16.73 -19.82
N GLY A 79 -3.83 17.26 -19.06
CA GLY A 79 -5.04 16.54 -18.64
C GLY A 79 -4.87 15.73 -17.36
N TRP A 80 -3.65 15.65 -16.80
CA TRP A 80 -3.38 15.03 -15.49
C TRP A 80 -3.02 16.08 -14.45
N ALA A 81 -3.22 15.72 -13.18
CA ALA A 81 -2.82 16.53 -12.04
C ALA A 81 -2.10 15.65 -11.02
N LEU A 82 -1.13 16.23 -10.30
CA LEU A 82 -0.52 15.58 -9.15
C LEU A 82 -1.53 15.50 -8.00
N CYS A 83 -1.55 14.36 -7.32
CA CYS A 83 -2.40 14.14 -6.14
C CYS A 83 -1.80 14.79 -4.89
N TYR A 84 -1.77 16.12 -4.84
CA TYR A 84 -1.29 16.92 -3.70
C TYR A 84 -2.41 17.57 -2.88
N GLY A 85 -3.67 17.17 -3.08
CA GLY A 85 -4.79 17.66 -2.27
C GLY A 85 -5.39 19.00 -2.68
N SER A 86 -5.09 19.52 -3.88
CA SER A 86 -5.67 20.80 -4.34
C SER A 86 -6.18 20.71 -5.77
N GLY A 87 -7.32 21.38 -5.99
CA GLY A 87 -8.07 21.34 -7.24
C GLY A 87 -9.11 20.23 -7.30
N HIS A 88 -9.77 20.14 -8.45
CA HIS A 88 -10.81 19.16 -8.75
C HIS A 88 -10.58 18.59 -10.15
N CYS A 89 -10.90 17.32 -10.32
CA CYS A 89 -11.05 16.69 -11.63
C CYS A 89 -12.17 17.40 -12.43
N SER A 90 -12.18 17.23 -13.75
CA SER A 90 -13.20 17.87 -14.62
C SER A 90 -14.65 17.42 -14.33
N ASN A 91 -14.84 16.31 -13.63
CA ASN A 91 -16.14 15.84 -13.14
C ASN A 91 -16.47 16.29 -11.70
N GLY A 92 -15.68 17.20 -11.13
CA GLY A 92 -15.89 17.75 -9.79
C GLY A 92 -15.35 16.91 -8.64
N ILE A 93 -14.73 15.75 -8.90
CA ILE A 93 -14.10 14.94 -7.84
C ILE A 93 -12.89 15.69 -7.26
N PRO A 94 -12.80 15.92 -5.94
CA PRO A 94 -11.62 16.53 -5.32
C PRO A 94 -10.36 15.70 -5.55
N ILE A 95 -9.25 16.37 -5.86
CA ILE A 95 -7.97 15.70 -6.02
C ILE A 95 -7.46 15.30 -4.62
N PRO A 96 -7.19 14.01 -4.33
CA PRO A 96 -6.70 13.59 -3.02
C PRO A 96 -5.26 14.04 -2.78
N ASP A 97 -4.86 14.16 -1.51
CA ASP A 97 -3.45 14.26 -1.14
C ASP A 97 -2.89 12.86 -0.88
N LEU A 98 -1.99 12.41 -1.76
CA LEU A 98 -1.36 11.08 -1.73
C LEU A 98 0.16 11.16 -1.46
N ARG A 99 0.69 12.34 -1.15
CA ARG A 99 2.12 12.49 -0.80
C ARG A 99 2.42 11.73 0.49
N ASP A 100 3.51 10.98 0.50
CA ASP A 100 3.97 10.16 1.64
C ASP A 100 2.93 9.16 2.15
N ARG A 101 2.08 8.64 1.25
CA ARG A 101 1.01 7.69 1.59
C ARG A 101 1.11 6.39 0.80
N PHE A 102 0.75 5.30 1.46
CA PHE A 102 0.50 4.02 0.82
C PHE A 102 -0.99 3.89 0.49
N ILE A 103 -1.31 3.38 -0.69
CA ILE A 103 -2.70 3.23 -1.15
C ILE A 103 -3.28 1.91 -0.63
N VAL A 104 -4.41 2.01 0.05
CA VAL A 104 -5.22 0.87 0.49
C VAL A 104 -6.55 0.91 -0.24
N GLY A 105 -6.95 -0.21 -0.83
CA GLY A 105 -8.24 -0.33 -1.51
C GLY A 105 -9.40 -0.07 -0.54
N ALA A 106 -10.40 0.67 -1.00
CA ALA A 106 -11.62 0.87 -0.23
C ALA A 106 -12.35 -0.47 -0.03
N GLY A 107 -12.99 -0.64 1.12
CA GLY A 107 -13.67 -1.87 1.52
C GLY A 107 -14.51 -1.65 2.78
N HIS A 108 -14.67 -2.69 3.58
CA HIS A 108 -15.50 -2.61 4.80
C HIS A 108 -14.92 -1.65 5.85
N SER A 109 -13.61 -1.73 6.13
CA SER A 109 -12.95 -0.98 7.21
C SER A 109 -12.44 0.39 6.78
N TYR A 110 -12.29 0.64 5.48
CA TYR A 110 -11.74 1.88 4.93
C TYR A 110 -12.62 2.37 3.80
N GLY A 111 -13.23 3.54 4.00
CA GLY A 111 -13.94 4.25 2.92
C GLY A 111 -12.96 4.97 2.00
N PRO A 112 -13.44 5.44 0.82
CA PRO A 112 -12.64 6.33 -0.03
C PRO A 112 -12.14 7.54 0.76
N GLY A 113 -10.84 7.82 0.68
CA GLY A 113 -10.22 8.95 1.36
C GLY A 113 -9.92 8.73 2.86
N SER A 114 -10.25 7.56 3.43
CA SER A 114 -9.76 7.20 4.76
C SER A 114 -8.23 7.26 4.81
N THR A 115 -7.69 7.78 5.91
CA THR A 115 -6.25 7.90 6.15
C THR A 115 -5.87 7.20 7.45
N GLY A 116 -4.61 6.82 7.57
CA GLY A 116 -4.10 6.15 8.76
C GLY A 116 -2.66 5.71 8.59
N GLY A 117 -2.20 4.86 9.49
CA GLY A 117 -0.80 4.43 9.55
C GLY A 117 0.08 5.41 10.32
N ALA A 118 1.33 5.02 10.50
CA ALA A 118 2.34 5.81 11.19
C ALA A 118 3.71 5.48 10.58
N ASN A 119 4.53 6.52 10.33
CA ASN A 119 5.88 6.37 9.80
C ASN A 119 6.85 5.77 10.83
N THR A 120 6.54 5.91 12.12
CA THR A 120 7.27 5.29 13.23
C THR A 120 6.33 4.42 14.04
N LYS A 121 6.83 3.30 14.56
CA LYS A 121 6.12 2.48 15.53
C LYS A 121 6.55 2.93 16.91
N HIS A 122 5.65 3.59 17.64
CA HIS A 122 5.84 3.81 19.06
C HIS A 122 5.12 2.69 19.82
N THR A 123 5.86 1.84 20.51
CA THR A 123 5.28 1.09 21.62
C THR A 123 5.16 2.06 22.78
N SER A 124 4.05 2.81 22.84
CA SER A 124 3.69 3.47 24.09
C SER A 124 3.43 2.41 25.16
N THR A 125 3.26 2.81 26.42
CA THR A 125 2.80 1.93 27.51
C THR A 125 1.56 1.09 27.15
N ALA A 126 0.78 1.47 26.12
CA ALA A 126 -0.34 0.67 25.58
C ALA A 126 0.09 -0.60 24.82
N GLY A 127 1.36 -0.73 24.41
CA GLY A 127 1.95 -1.97 23.90
C GLY A 127 2.62 -2.83 24.98
N HIS A 128 2.63 -2.36 26.24
CA HIS A 128 3.09 -3.16 27.37
C HIS A 128 2.06 -4.26 27.63
N HIS A 129 2.44 -5.50 27.35
CA HIS A 129 1.74 -6.66 27.84
C HIS A 129 2.65 -7.38 28.81
N ALA A 130 2.10 -7.83 29.93
CA ALA A 130 2.83 -8.58 30.93
C ALA A 130 2.53 -10.07 30.75
N HIS A 131 3.58 -10.89 30.85
CA HIS A 131 3.43 -12.32 31.07
C HIS A 131 3.45 -12.57 32.57
N ASN A 132 2.35 -13.10 33.12
CA ASN A 132 2.31 -13.58 34.48
C ASN A 132 2.73 -15.06 34.50
N ILE A 133 3.85 -15.36 35.18
CA ILE A 133 4.18 -16.72 35.57
C ILE A 133 3.60 -16.93 36.96
N VAL A 134 2.56 -17.78 37.06
CA VAL A 134 2.02 -18.22 38.35
C VAL A 134 2.88 -19.39 38.82
N VAL A 135 3.82 -19.13 39.72
CA VAL A 135 4.41 -20.18 40.55
C VAL A 135 3.47 -20.32 41.74
N HIS A 136 2.81 -21.47 41.90
CA HIS A 136 1.84 -21.76 42.98
C HIS A 136 2.50 -21.71 44.38
N GLY A 137 2.78 -20.50 44.87
CA GLY A 137 3.24 -20.26 46.24
C GLY A 137 4.38 -21.17 46.70
N HIS A 138 5.33 -21.49 45.82
CA HIS A 138 6.40 -22.38 46.19
C HIS A 138 7.40 -21.65 47.08
N SER A 139 7.43 -22.01 48.36
CA SER A 139 8.54 -21.67 49.25
C SER A 139 9.60 -22.76 49.12
N LEU A 140 10.83 -22.39 48.75
CA LEU A 140 11.96 -23.30 48.76
C LEU A 140 12.17 -23.80 50.20
N SER A 141 12.03 -25.10 50.41
CA SER A 141 12.34 -25.72 51.69
C SER A 141 13.83 -26.10 51.76
N HIS A 142 14.38 -26.22 52.97
CA HIS A 142 15.77 -26.67 53.19
C HIS A 142 16.09 -28.00 52.47
N ALA A 143 15.10 -28.87 52.28
CA ALA A 143 15.27 -30.14 51.58
C ALA A 143 15.52 -30.00 50.06
N GLN A 144 15.22 -28.83 49.49
CA GLN A 144 15.35 -28.54 48.06
C GLN A 144 16.60 -27.73 47.75
N LEU A 145 17.35 -27.31 48.78
CA LEU A 145 18.65 -26.69 48.60
C LEU A 145 19.67 -27.80 48.30
N PRO A 146 20.49 -27.68 47.24
CA PRO A 146 21.57 -28.62 47.01
C PRO A 146 22.56 -28.55 48.18
N HIS A 147 22.71 -29.64 48.93
CA HIS A 147 23.62 -29.69 50.07
C HIS A 147 24.96 -30.31 49.66
N THR A 148 26.04 -29.58 49.92
CA THR A 148 27.41 -30.08 49.72
C THR A 148 28.06 -30.28 51.08
N SER A 149 28.39 -31.52 51.43
CA SER A 149 29.11 -31.83 52.67
C SER A 149 30.58 -31.48 52.53
N ILE A 150 31.03 -30.44 53.24
CA ILE A 150 32.45 -30.11 53.37
C ILE A 150 32.95 -30.70 54.68
N GLN A 151 33.88 -31.64 54.61
CA GLN A 151 34.62 -32.14 55.77
C GLN A 151 35.86 -31.26 55.94
N LEU A 152 35.91 -30.47 57.02
CA LEU A 152 37.12 -29.76 57.42
C LEU A 152 37.88 -30.64 58.41
N PRO A 153 39.06 -31.19 58.06
CA PRO A 153 39.88 -31.88 59.03
C PRO A 153 40.42 -30.84 60.02
N ILE A 154 39.96 -30.85 61.27
CA ILE A 154 40.70 -30.19 62.36
C ILE A 154 41.90 -31.09 62.64
N MET A 155 43.06 -30.69 62.13
CA MET A 155 44.32 -31.33 62.48
C MET A 155 44.60 -31.03 63.96
N GLY A 156 44.30 -32.00 64.82
CA GLY A 156 44.72 -31.97 66.22
C GLY A 156 46.23 -31.87 66.28
N ALA A 157 46.76 -30.76 66.78
CA ALA A 157 48.19 -30.60 66.98
C ALA A 157 48.66 -31.57 68.06
N ALA A 158 49.40 -32.60 67.65
CA ALA A 158 50.25 -33.34 68.56
C ALA A 158 51.40 -32.42 68.99
N GLY A 159 51.35 -31.89 70.21
CA GLY A 159 52.49 -31.21 70.83
C GLY A 159 52.08 -29.96 71.58
N GLY A 160 52.39 -29.94 72.88
CA GLY A 160 51.95 -28.93 73.82
C GLY A 160 52.46 -27.52 73.52
N GLY A 161 51.63 -26.54 73.87
CA GLY A 161 51.95 -25.12 73.78
C GLY A 161 50.68 -24.30 73.96
N SER A 162 50.56 -23.67 75.12
CA SER A 162 49.44 -22.85 75.56
C SER A 162 49.07 -21.74 74.55
N ALA A 163 47.99 -21.95 73.80
CA ALA A 163 47.22 -20.89 73.18
C ALA A 163 45.78 -20.98 73.70
N ALA A 164 45.27 -19.90 74.28
CA ALA A 164 43.91 -19.79 74.78
C ALA A 164 42.93 -19.90 73.60
N SER A 165 42.52 -21.12 73.28
CA SER A 165 41.33 -21.39 72.48
C SER A 165 40.12 -21.25 73.40
N TRP A 166 39.15 -20.42 72.97
CA TRP A 166 37.76 -20.36 73.43
C TRP A 166 37.35 -21.57 74.29
N GLU A 167 36.93 -21.31 75.52
CA GLU A 167 36.67 -22.33 76.54
C GLU A 167 35.79 -23.48 76.00
N ALA A 168 36.44 -24.60 75.70
CA ALA A 168 35.77 -25.84 75.44
C ALA A 168 35.18 -26.36 76.76
N GLN A 169 33.86 -26.46 76.84
CA GLN A 169 33.22 -27.14 77.97
C GLN A 169 33.68 -28.60 77.98
N VAL A 170 34.23 -29.02 79.12
CA VAL A 170 34.80 -30.35 79.31
C VAL A 170 33.68 -31.40 79.18
N GLY A 171 33.81 -32.33 78.23
CA GLY A 171 32.93 -33.50 78.13
C GLY A 171 32.21 -33.73 76.79
N GLN A 172 32.43 -32.93 75.75
CA GLN A 172 31.86 -33.20 74.42
C GLN A 172 32.89 -33.82 73.47
N ASN A 173 32.48 -34.86 72.75
CA ASN A 173 33.30 -35.53 71.73
C ASN A 173 33.18 -34.74 70.41
N TRP A 174 34.29 -34.18 69.94
CA TRP A 174 34.31 -33.23 68.82
C TRP A 174 34.73 -33.84 67.47
N ASP A 175 34.93 -35.17 67.43
CA ASP A 175 35.25 -35.85 66.18
C ASP A 175 34.00 -35.92 65.28
N ASN A 176 34.12 -35.37 64.06
CA ASN A 176 33.09 -35.35 63.02
C ASN A 176 31.77 -34.64 63.38
N VAL A 177 31.82 -33.52 64.10
CA VAL A 177 30.61 -32.71 64.32
C VAL A 177 30.13 -32.12 62.98
N PRO A 178 28.92 -32.47 62.50
CA PRO A 178 28.38 -31.92 61.28
C PRO A 178 28.03 -30.45 61.51
N LEU A 179 28.59 -29.56 60.71
CA LEU A 179 28.14 -28.17 60.67
C LEU A 179 26.99 -28.09 59.66
N HIS A 180 25.77 -27.96 60.15
CA HIS A 180 24.62 -27.64 59.30
C HIS A 180 24.57 -26.12 59.13
N ILE A 181 24.75 -25.63 57.91
CA ILE A 181 24.58 -24.21 57.55
C ILE A 181 23.23 -24.05 56.87
#